data_AF-A0A7W3Y602-F1
#
_entry.id   AF-A0A7W3Y602-F1
#
_cell.length_a   1.000
_cell.length_b   1.000
_cell.length_c   1.000
_cell.angle_alpha   90.00
_cell.angle_beta   90.00
_cell.angle_gamma   90.00
#
_symmetry.space_group_name_H-M   'P 1'
#
loop_
_entity.id
_entity.type
_entity.pdbx_description
1 polymer ?
#
loop_
_entity_poly.entity_id
_entity_poly.type
_entity_poly.pdbx_seq_one_letter_code
_entity_poly.pdbx_strand_id
1 'polypeptide(L)'
;MQIETDTGGHERLFVEGATMGSLLRFLEPDIPHVWILGHRPEPALRWFTATVPLDRGGRGFQGEVRQLEYDLQMRTDAFIAIATDFERHGIFLVQARNPMPDTLWLPRIPADRQDAILAANGAVLTLALPHAVETACVTCFEPGRLARILARTDTGATP
;
A
#
# COMPACT_ATOMS: atom_id res chain seq x y z
N MET A 1 -0.27 -1.46 -21.16
CA MET A 1 -0.68 -0.61 -20.03
C MET A 1 -1.64 0.44 -20.57
N GLN A 2 -2.91 0.40 -20.17
CA GLN A 2 -3.94 1.36 -20.58
C GLN A 2 -4.50 2.01 -19.31
N ILE A 3 -4.63 3.34 -19.32
CA ILE A 3 -5.26 4.08 -18.23
C ILE A 3 -6.78 4.01 -18.42
N GLU A 4 -7.48 3.64 -17.35
CA GLU A 4 -8.93 3.66 -17.27
C GLU A 4 -9.37 4.73 -16.27
N THR A 5 -10.57 5.28 -16.42
CA THR A 5 -11.15 6.19 -15.43
C THR A 5 -12.40 5.55 -14.86
N ASP A 6 -12.47 5.42 -13.54
CA ASP A 6 -13.65 4.84 -12.88
C ASP A 6 -14.80 5.85 -12.74
N THR A 7 -15.93 5.39 -12.20
CA THR A 7 -17.12 6.24 -11.98
C THR A 7 -16.90 7.34 -10.95
N GLY A 8 -15.85 7.24 -10.12
CA GLY A 8 -15.42 8.26 -9.17
C GLY A 8 -14.46 9.30 -9.78
N GLY A 9 -14.06 9.12 -11.04
CA GLY A 9 -13.09 9.98 -11.72
C GLY A 9 -11.64 9.65 -11.39
N HIS A 10 -11.37 8.51 -10.75
CA HIS A 10 -10.01 8.07 -10.44
C HIS A 10 -9.39 7.35 -11.64
N GLU A 11 -8.11 7.60 -11.87
CA GLU A 11 -7.34 6.90 -12.90
C GLU A 11 -6.88 5.55 -12.36
N ARG A 12 -7.04 4.50 -13.15
CA ARG A 12 -6.61 3.13 -12.82
C ARG A 12 -5.71 2.58 -13.90
N LEU A 13 -4.73 1.79 -13.47
CA LEU A 13 -3.86 1.03 -14.36
C LEU A 13 -3.63 -0.36 -13.80
N PHE A 14 -3.80 -1.33 -14.68
CA PHE A 14 -3.51 -2.72 -14.38
C PHE A 14 -2.12 -3.09 -14.91
N VAL A 15 -1.32 -3.71 -14.03
CA VAL A 15 0.04 -4.16 -14.33
C VAL A 15 0.07 -5.66 -14.13
N GLU A 16 0.13 -6.41 -15.23
CA GLU A 16 0.25 -7.87 -15.20
C GLU A 16 1.66 -8.31 -14.80
N GLY A 17 1.78 -9.47 -14.13
CA GLY A 17 3.07 -9.99 -13.70
C GLY A 17 3.80 -9.05 -12.75
N ALA A 18 3.05 -8.28 -11.95
CA ALA A 18 3.61 -7.23 -11.13
C ALA A 18 4.38 -7.80 -9.93
N THR A 19 5.46 -7.12 -9.57
CA THR A 19 6.22 -7.36 -8.35
C THR A 19 6.39 -6.02 -7.64
N MET A 20 6.81 -6.03 -6.36
CA MET A 20 7.01 -4.77 -5.66
C MET A 20 8.06 -3.92 -6.37
N GLY A 21 9.16 -4.53 -6.82
CA GLY A 21 10.18 -3.87 -7.62
C GLY A 21 9.63 -3.20 -8.88
N SER A 22 8.71 -3.85 -9.60
CA SER A 22 8.12 -3.26 -10.81
C SER A 22 7.11 -2.15 -10.50
N LEU A 23 6.52 -2.14 -9.31
CA LEU A 23 5.57 -1.13 -8.86
C LEU A 23 6.22 0.13 -8.25
N LEU A 24 7.49 0.07 -7.85
CA LEU A 24 8.22 1.21 -7.28
C LEU A 24 8.21 2.44 -8.19
N ARG A 25 8.22 2.24 -9.52
CA ARG A 25 8.15 3.33 -10.51
C ARG A 25 6.91 4.21 -10.41
N PHE A 26 5.83 3.70 -9.78
CA PHE A 26 4.60 4.46 -9.61
C PHE A 26 4.60 5.35 -8.37
N LEU A 27 5.53 5.12 -7.43
CA LEU A 27 5.65 5.97 -6.26
C LEU A 27 6.25 7.32 -6.64
N GLU A 28 5.74 8.36 -5.99
CA GLU A 28 6.26 9.70 -6.14
C GLU A 28 7.11 10.08 -4.92
N PRO A 29 8.44 10.28 -5.08
CA PRO A 29 9.33 10.54 -3.95
C PRO A 29 8.95 11.76 -3.10
N ASP A 30 8.35 12.78 -3.73
CA ASP A 30 7.91 14.02 -3.06
C ASP A 30 6.65 13.84 -2.21
N ILE A 31 5.95 12.70 -2.33
CA ILE A 31 4.81 12.38 -1.48
C ILE A 31 5.34 11.63 -0.25
N PRO A 32 5.25 12.21 0.97
CA PRO A 32 6.11 11.81 2.07
C PRO A 32 5.69 10.54 2.81
N HIS A 33 4.42 10.11 2.72
CA HIS A 33 3.91 9.03 3.55
C HIS A 33 3.44 7.82 2.74
N VAL A 34 3.71 6.64 3.29
CA VAL A 34 3.19 5.35 2.86
C VAL A 34 2.45 4.71 4.03
N TRP A 35 1.26 4.19 3.75
CA TRP A 35 0.48 3.36 4.64
C TRP A 35 0.21 2.01 3.98
N ILE A 36 0.75 0.94 4.56
CA ILE A 36 0.53 -0.44 4.13
C ILE A 36 -0.55 -1.03 5.03
N LEU A 37 -1.61 -1.57 4.43
CA LEU A 37 -2.75 -2.10 5.16
C LEU A 37 -2.70 -3.62 5.25
N GLY A 38 -3.02 -4.14 6.42
CA GLY A 38 -3.20 -5.57 6.64
C GLY A 38 -1.96 -6.40 6.32
N HIS A 39 -0.75 -5.85 6.52
CA HIS A 39 0.48 -6.58 6.25
C HIS A 39 0.61 -7.79 7.18
N ARG A 40 0.85 -8.95 6.58
CA ARG A 40 1.09 -10.21 7.27
C ARG A 40 2.54 -10.64 6.96
N PRO A 41 3.45 -10.55 7.94
CA PRO A 41 4.88 -10.81 7.69
C PRO A 41 5.18 -12.27 7.35
N GLU A 42 4.31 -13.19 7.76
CA GLU A 42 4.42 -14.62 7.45
C GLU A 42 3.26 -15.07 6.55
N PRO A 43 3.44 -16.06 5.66
CA PRO A 43 2.38 -16.67 4.87
C PRO A 43 1.36 -17.39 5.79
N ALA A 44 0.45 -16.61 6.37
CA ALA A 44 -0.85 -16.85 6.99
C ALA A 44 -1.15 -18.12 7.83
N LEU A 45 -0.28 -19.12 7.97
CA LEU A 45 -0.67 -20.46 8.44
C LEU A 45 0.35 -21.18 9.34
N ARG A 46 1.42 -20.51 9.79
CA ARG A 46 2.41 -21.11 10.71
C ARG A 46 2.38 -20.43 12.07
N TRP A 47 2.53 -21.24 13.11
CA TRP A 47 2.81 -20.76 14.46
C TRP A 47 4.28 -20.30 14.51
N PHE A 48 4.54 -19.20 15.21
CA PHE A 48 5.88 -18.73 15.49
C PHE A 48 5.93 -18.09 16.88
N THR A 49 7.10 -18.09 17.50
CA THR A 49 7.30 -17.46 18.80
C THR A 49 7.45 -15.95 18.64
N ALA A 50 6.62 -15.18 19.35
CA ALA A 50 6.74 -13.73 19.41
C ALA A 50 6.33 -13.19 20.80
N THR A 51 6.66 -11.92 21.03
CA THR A 51 6.12 -11.14 22.13
C THR A 51 5.09 -10.15 21.57
N VAL A 52 3.83 -10.27 21.98
CA VAL A 52 2.74 -9.42 21.50
C VAL A 52 2.02 -8.71 22.65
N PRO A 53 1.67 -7.42 22.52
CA PRO A 53 0.87 -6.74 23.53
C PRO A 53 -0.56 -7.31 23.52
N LEU A 54 -1.10 -7.64 24.70
CA LEU A 54 -2.52 -8.03 24.84
C LEU A 54 -3.44 -6.83 25.10
N ASP A 55 -2.90 -5.76 25.70
CA ASP A 55 -3.61 -4.53 26.01
C ASP A 55 -2.64 -3.34 26.08
N ARG A 56 -3.17 -2.11 26.01
CA ARG A 56 -2.40 -0.88 26.10
C ARG A 56 -1.75 -0.74 27.49
N GLY A 57 -0.43 -0.91 27.54
CA GLY A 57 0.35 -0.82 28.78
C GLY A 57 0.30 -2.06 29.69
N GLY A 58 -0.37 -3.13 29.23
CA GLY A 58 -0.38 -4.41 29.92
C GLY A 58 0.90 -5.23 29.70
N ARG A 59 0.96 -6.42 30.31
CA ARG A 59 2.04 -7.38 30.04
C ARG A 59 1.94 -7.88 28.59
N GLY A 60 3.08 -8.05 27.93
CA GLY A 60 3.14 -8.78 26.67
C GLY A 60 2.86 -10.27 26.90
N PHE A 61 2.16 -10.90 25.97
CA PHE A 61 2.13 -12.35 25.86
C PHE A 61 3.40 -12.80 25.13
N GLN A 62 4.12 -13.76 25.70
CA GLN A 62 5.25 -14.42 25.07
C GLN A 62 4.88 -15.88 24.83
N GLY A 63 4.84 -16.29 23.57
CA GLY A 63 4.44 -17.64 23.21
C GLY A 63 4.25 -17.79 21.71
N GLU A 64 3.57 -18.87 21.32
CA GLU A 64 3.25 -19.14 19.92
C GLU A 64 2.06 -18.31 19.48
N VAL A 65 2.23 -17.57 18.39
CA VAL A 65 1.20 -16.77 17.74
C VAL A 65 1.11 -17.15 16.27
N ARG A 66 -0.05 -16.92 15.66
CA ARG A 66 -0.28 -17.09 14.22
C ARG A 66 -1.24 -16.00 13.74
N GLN A 67 -1.20 -15.69 12.44
CA GLN A 67 -2.08 -14.69 11.82
C GLN A 67 -1.96 -13.29 12.44
N LEU A 68 -0.73 -12.85 12.74
CA LEU A 68 -0.49 -11.46 13.07
C LEU A 68 -0.64 -10.59 11.82
N GLU A 69 -1.37 -9.50 11.98
CA GLU A 69 -1.67 -8.53 10.94
C GLU A 69 -1.40 -7.13 11.49
N TYR A 70 -0.71 -6.31 10.70
CA TYR A 70 -0.35 -4.96 11.08
C TYR A 70 -0.58 -4.00 9.92
N ASP A 71 -1.08 -2.82 10.28
CA ASP A 71 -0.96 -1.65 9.42
C ASP A 71 0.39 -0.98 9.70
N LEU A 72 1.13 -0.66 8.64
CA LEU A 72 2.45 -0.03 8.72
C LEU A 72 2.37 1.37 8.13
N GLN A 73 2.71 2.38 8.93
CA GLN A 73 2.83 3.76 8.46
C GLN A 73 4.28 4.22 8.55
N MET A 74 4.82 4.70 7.44
CA MET A 74 6.21 5.14 7.35
C MET A 74 6.40 6.25 6.32
N ARG A 75 7.63 6.78 6.24
CA ARG A 75 7.99 7.69 5.15
C ARG A 75 8.19 6.93 3.85
N THR A 76 7.90 7.56 2.72
CA THR A 76 8.10 6.99 1.38
C THR A 76 9.54 6.57 1.15
N ASP A 77 10.52 7.39 1.54
CA ASP A 77 11.94 7.06 1.37
C ASP A 77 12.36 5.81 2.18
N ALA A 78 11.86 5.68 3.41
CA ALA A 78 12.07 4.52 4.25
C ALA A 78 11.41 3.27 3.65
N PHE A 79 10.22 3.40 3.08
CA PHE A 79 9.56 2.32 2.36
C PHE A 79 10.38 1.86 1.15
N ILE A 80 10.83 2.80 0.29
CA ILE A 80 11.63 2.49 -0.90
C ILE A 80 12.89 1.70 -0.52
N ALA A 81 13.55 2.06 0.59
CA ALA A 81 14.74 1.37 1.07
C ALA A 81 14.51 -0.10 1.47
N ILE A 82 13.28 -0.49 1.83
CA ILE A 82 12.92 -1.86 2.25
C ILE A 82 11.96 -2.55 1.28
N ALA A 83 11.61 -1.92 0.16
CA ALA A 83 10.54 -2.40 -0.71
C ALA A 83 10.82 -3.81 -1.28
N THR A 84 12.09 -4.17 -1.47
CA THR A 84 12.50 -5.51 -1.90
C THR A 84 12.15 -6.62 -0.91
N ASP A 85 11.96 -6.29 0.37
CA ASP A 85 11.54 -7.26 1.39
C ASP A 85 10.09 -7.72 1.18
N PHE A 86 9.30 -6.94 0.42
CA PHE A 86 7.92 -7.26 0.07
C PHE A 86 7.79 -8.02 -1.27
N GLU A 87 8.88 -8.34 -1.95
CA GLU A 87 8.86 -8.86 -3.33
C GLU A 87 8.07 -10.16 -3.49
N ARG A 88 7.93 -10.94 -2.42
CA ARG A 88 7.21 -12.23 -2.38
C ARG A 88 5.81 -12.12 -1.79
N HIS A 89 5.36 -10.92 -1.44
CA HIS A 89 4.13 -10.70 -0.69
C HIS A 89 3.11 -9.94 -1.52
N GLY A 90 1.84 -10.18 -1.24
CA GLY A 90 0.80 -9.22 -1.56
C GLY A 90 0.95 -7.96 -0.71
N ILE A 91 0.59 -6.82 -1.28
CA ILE A 91 0.62 -5.54 -0.59
C ILE A 91 -0.58 -4.69 -1.02
N PHE A 92 -1.23 -4.06 -0.04
CA PHE A 92 -2.13 -2.94 -0.27
C PHE A 92 -1.48 -1.70 0.34
N LEU A 93 -1.04 -0.78 -0.52
CA LEU A 93 -0.30 0.42 -0.16
C LEU A 93 -1.09 1.66 -0.54
N VAL A 94 -1.10 2.66 0.34
CA VAL A 94 -1.59 4.01 0.07
C VAL A 94 -0.41 4.96 0.19
N GLN A 95 -0.18 5.78 -0.84
CA GLN A 95 0.77 6.89 -0.77
C GLN A 95 0.00 8.19 -0.53
N ALA A 96 0.42 9.00 0.45
CA ALA A 96 -0.35 10.14 0.90
C ALA A 96 0.49 11.36 1.30
N ARG A 97 -0.13 12.53 1.21
CA ARG A 97 0.46 13.82 1.61
C ARG A 97 0.55 13.98 3.13
N ASN A 98 -0.37 13.35 3.85
CA ASN A 98 -0.45 13.38 5.31
C ASN A 98 -0.29 11.96 5.85
N PRO A 99 0.17 11.78 7.09
CA PRO A 99 0.01 10.52 7.79
C PRO A 99 -1.48 10.16 7.87
N MET A 100 -1.81 8.89 7.65
CA MET A 100 -3.17 8.41 7.84
C MET A 100 -3.50 8.45 9.34
N PRO A 101 -4.74 8.83 9.72
CA PRO A 101 -5.16 8.83 11.11
C PRO A 101 -5.07 7.43 11.73
N ASP A 102 -4.60 7.35 12.98
CA ASP A 102 -4.53 6.11 13.77
C ASP A 102 -5.91 5.52 14.14
N THR A 103 -6.97 6.25 13.82
CA THR A 103 -8.37 5.86 13.99
C THR A 103 -9.04 5.40 12.69
N LEU A 104 -8.37 5.56 11.54
CA LEU A 104 -8.91 5.16 10.24
C LEU A 104 -8.81 3.64 10.07
N TRP A 105 -9.96 2.97 9.93
CA TRP A 105 -10.02 1.53 9.71
C TRP A 105 -10.89 1.21 8.48
N LEU A 106 -10.24 1.04 7.31
CA LEU A 106 -10.92 0.85 6.02
C LEU A 106 -11.89 -0.35 5.98
N PRO A 107 -11.59 -1.53 6.57
CA PRO A 107 -12.53 -2.65 6.63
C PRO A 107 -13.89 -2.32 7.26
N ARG A 108 -14.00 -1.27 8.08
CA ARG A 108 -15.27 -0.81 8.65
C ARG A 108 -16.03 0.20 7.78
N ILE A 109 -15.42 0.64 6.69
CA ILE A 109 -15.98 1.62 5.77
C ILE A 109 -16.56 0.86 4.56
N PRO A 110 -17.81 1.14 4.14
CA PRO A 110 -18.38 0.59 2.91
C PRO A 110 -17.45 0.81 1.71
N ALA A 111 -17.26 -0.22 0.87
CA ALA A 111 -16.27 -0.20 -0.21
C ALA A 111 -16.46 0.99 -1.18
N ASP A 112 -17.71 1.36 -1.46
CA ASP A 112 -18.10 2.50 -2.29
C ASP A 112 -17.71 3.87 -1.71
N ARG A 113 -17.32 3.92 -0.43
CA ARG A 113 -16.91 5.15 0.28
C ARG A 113 -15.43 5.21 0.62
N GLN A 114 -14.69 4.10 0.48
CA GLN A 114 -13.29 4.03 0.89
C GLN A 114 -12.41 5.02 0.12
N ASP A 115 -12.56 5.07 -1.21
CA ASP A 115 -11.78 5.96 -2.06
C ASP A 115 -11.97 7.44 -1.70
N ALA A 116 -13.22 7.86 -1.49
CA ALA A 116 -13.53 9.23 -1.10
C ALA A 116 -12.92 9.59 0.27
N ILE A 117 -12.91 8.64 1.22
CA ILE A 117 -12.29 8.85 2.54
C ILE A 117 -10.77 8.88 2.43
N LEU A 118 -10.16 8.02 1.63
CA LEU A 118 -8.72 8.04 1.37
C LEU A 118 -8.30 9.37 0.75
N ALA A 119 -8.99 9.81 -0.30
CA ALA A 119 -8.74 11.09 -0.96
C ALA A 119 -8.89 12.27 0.02
N ALA A 120 -9.92 12.27 0.87
CA ALA A 120 -10.12 13.29 1.89
C ALA A 120 -9.01 13.34 2.96
N ASN A 121 -8.33 12.21 3.20
CA ASN A 121 -7.16 12.13 4.09
C ASN A 121 -5.83 12.38 3.36
N GLY A 122 -5.88 12.81 2.10
CA GLY A 122 -4.71 13.20 1.33
C GLY A 122 -4.01 12.03 0.63
N ALA A 123 -4.70 10.90 0.42
CA ALA A 123 -4.20 9.85 -0.45
C ALA A 123 -4.04 10.38 -1.88
N VAL A 124 -2.91 10.03 -2.48
CA VAL A 124 -2.53 10.42 -3.85
C VAL A 124 -2.70 9.24 -4.79
N LEU A 125 -2.24 8.06 -4.34
CA LEU A 125 -2.40 6.82 -5.07
C LEU A 125 -2.58 5.63 -4.12
N THR A 126 -3.11 4.54 -4.66
CA THR A 126 -3.05 3.22 -4.06
C THR A 126 -2.38 2.22 -4.99
N LEU A 127 -1.71 1.23 -4.41
CA LEU A 127 -1.19 0.04 -5.09
C LEU A 127 -1.84 -1.18 -4.42
N ALA A 128 -2.59 -1.96 -5.19
CA ALA A 128 -3.17 -3.21 -4.74
C ALA A 128 -2.55 -4.36 -5.53
N LEU A 129 -1.69 -5.15 -4.88
CA LEU A 129 -1.09 -6.37 -5.40
C LEU A 129 -1.54 -7.54 -4.50
N PRO A 130 -2.47 -8.40 -4.93
CA PRO A 130 -2.96 -9.47 -4.06
C PRO A 130 -1.90 -10.51 -3.72
N HIS A 131 -1.08 -10.90 -4.71
CA HIS A 131 0.13 -11.71 -4.53
C HIS A 131 1.19 -11.31 -5.55
N ALA A 132 2.46 -11.62 -5.26
CA ALA A 132 3.55 -11.40 -6.20
C ALA A 132 3.31 -12.15 -7.53
N VAL A 133 3.68 -11.52 -8.65
CA VAL A 133 3.50 -12.02 -10.03
C VAL A 133 2.05 -12.04 -10.52
N GLU A 134 1.09 -11.58 -9.70
CA GLU A 134 -0.30 -11.38 -10.14
C GLU A 134 -0.49 -9.99 -10.76
N THR A 135 -1.75 -9.65 -11.08
CA THR A 135 -2.12 -8.34 -11.59
C THR A 135 -2.23 -7.35 -10.43
N ALA A 136 -1.40 -6.30 -10.47
CA ALA A 136 -1.55 -5.15 -9.60
C ALA A 136 -2.54 -4.15 -10.20
N CYS A 137 -3.25 -3.44 -9.32
CA CYS A 137 -4.00 -2.24 -9.67
C CYS A 137 -3.33 -1.02 -9.04
N VAL A 138 -2.98 -0.03 -9.87
CA VAL A 138 -2.53 1.29 -9.45
C VAL A 138 -3.70 2.25 -9.63
N THR A 139 -4.15 2.89 -8.57
CA THR A 139 -5.21 3.90 -8.63
C THR A 139 -4.65 5.27 -8.25
N CYS A 140 -4.92 6.31 -9.02
CA CYS A 140 -4.59 7.70 -8.69
C CYS A 140 -5.89 8.51 -8.50
N PHE A 141 -5.94 9.28 -7.41
CA PHE A 141 -7.12 10.10 -7.08
C PHE A 141 -7.12 11.47 -7.80
N GLU A 142 -6.00 11.86 -8.40
CA GLU A 142 -5.86 13.10 -9.18
C GLU A 142 -5.79 12.78 -10.68
N PRO A 143 -6.69 13.33 -11.51
CA PRO A 143 -6.65 13.15 -12.96
C PRO A 143 -5.32 13.61 -13.59
N GLY A 144 -4.86 12.90 -14.62
CA GLY A 144 -3.61 13.15 -15.34
C GLY A 144 -2.34 12.82 -14.54
N ARG A 145 -2.44 12.33 -13.30
CA ARG A 145 -1.28 11.98 -12.48
C ARG A 145 -0.59 10.73 -13.01
N LEU A 146 -1.36 9.70 -13.38
CA LEU A 146 -0.81 8.44 -13.83
C LEU A 146 -0.10 8.59 -15.19
N ALA A 147 -0.66 9.40 -16.10
CA ALA A 147 -0.01 9.74 -17.36
C ALA A 147 1.34 10.44 -17.15
N ARG A 148 1.44 11.36 -16.18
CA ARG A 148 2.71 12.03 -15.81
C ARG A 148 3.74 11.05 -15.25
N ILE A 149 3.32 10.11 -14.41
CA ILE A 149 4.18 9.06 -13.87
C ILE A 149 4.75 8.17 -14.98
N LEU A 150 3.89 7.71 -15.91
CA LEU A 150 4.31 6.88 -17.04
C LEU A 150 5.30 7.61 -17.95
N ALA A 151 5.03 8.87 -18.29
CA ALA A 151 5.92 9.68 -19.12
C ALA A 151 7.33 9.87 -18.51
N ARG A 152 7.42 9.97 -17.17
CA ARG A 152 8.72 10.01 -16.46
C ARG A 152 9.46 8.68 -16.54
N THR A 153 8.74 7.57 -16.47
CA THR A 153 9.37 6.25 -16.48
C THR A 153 9.94 5.90 -17.86
N ASP A 154 9.23 6.29 -18.93
CA ASP A 154 9.69 6.07 -20.32
C ASP A 154 10.95 6.86 -20.67
N THR A 155 11.24 7.94 -19.92
CA THR A 155 12.47 8.74 -20.09
C THR A 155 13.66 8.22 -19.26
N GLY A 156 13.50 7.10 -18.55
CA GLY A 156 14.55 6.49 -17.75
C GLY A 156 14.81 7.17 -16.40
N ALA A 157 13.96 8.12 -15.98
CA ALA A 157 14.03 8.74 -14.66
C ALA A 157 13.46 7.77 -13.62
N THR A 158 14.34 7.03 -12.95
CA THR A 158 13.97 6.23 -11.77
C THR A 158 13.82 7.19 -10.58
N PRO A 159 12.80 7.02 -9.71
CA PRO A 159 12.73 7.76 -8.45
C PRO A 159 13.96 7.57 -7.57
#